data_AF-A0A1T4XXM2-F1
#
_entry.id   AF-A0A1T4XXM2-F1
#
_cell.length_a   1.000
_cell.length_b   1.000
_cell.length_c   1.000
_cell.angle_alpha   90.00
_cell.angle_beta   90.00
_cell.angle_gamma   90.00
#
_symmetry.space_group_name_H-M   'P 1'
#
loop_
_entity.id
_entity.type
_entity.pdbx_description
1 polymer ?
#
loop_
_entity_poly.entity_id
_entity_poly.type
_entity_poly.pdbx_seq_one_letter_code
_entity_poly.pdbx_strand_id
1 'polypeptide(L)'
;MQFDYFYGSQAEQFSFYRIPKVLFTDPQFKPLSTDAKVLYGILLDRMSLSVKNHWLDEQSRVYIIFTTEEIMEALSCANQKACRLMLELEKDAGLIERKRQGLGKPSLIYVKNFAVSS
;
A
#
# COMPACT_ATOMS: atom_id res chain seq x y z
N MET A 1 2.97 19.40 29.12
CA MET A 1 3.58 19.23 27.79
C MET A 1 3.87 20.60 27.23
N GLN A 2 5.13 20.87 26.90
CA GLN A 2 5.53 22.13 26.27
C GLN A 2 5.76 21.81 24.79
N PHE A 3 4.95 22.39 23.92
CA PHE A 3 5.11 22.26 22.46
C PHE A 3 5.84 23.50 21.95
N ASP A 4 6.89 23.27 21.17
CA ASP A 4 7.82 24.26 20.65
C ASP A 4 7.44 24.67 19.21
N TYR A 5 8.00 25.77 18.71
CA TYR A 5 7.67 26.32 17.40
C TYR A 5 8.33 25.55 16.25
N PHE A 6 7.71 25.59 15.08
CA PHE A 6 8.14 24.84 13.91
C PHE A 6 9.31 25.51 13.18
N TYR A 7 10.46 24.84 13.07
CA TYR A 7 11.61 25.29 12.27
C TYR A 7 11.87 24.33 11.11
N GLY A 8 11.66 24.77 9.86
CA GLY A 8 12.23 24.22 8.63
C GLY A 8 11.80 22.83 8.14
N SER A 9 11.43 21.88 9.01
CA SER A 9 10.97 20.53 8.64
C SER A 9 9.45 20.39 8.51
N GLN A 10 8.73 21.51 8.42
CA GLN A 10 7.26 21.56 8.35
C GLN A 10 6.68 20.81 7.13
N ALA A 11 7.46 20.60 6.07
CA ALA A 11 7.00 19.87 4.89
C ALA A 11 6.74 18.37 5.16
N GLU A 12 7.47 17.74 6.09
CA GLU A 12 7.22 16.33 6.48
C GLU A 12 6.06 16.19 7.47
N GLN A 13 5.74 17.23 8.24
CA GLN A 13 4.59 17.24 9.14
C GLN A 13 3.24 17.19 8.41
N PHE A 14 3.24 17.48 7.10
CA PHE A 14 2.08 17.35 6.22
C PHE A 14 2.19 16.18 5.25
N SER A 15 3.05 15.18 5.51
CA SER A 15 3.00 13.94 4.75
C SER A 15 1.78 13.13 5.17
N PHE A 16 0.85 12.90 4.25
CA PHE A 16 -0.38 12.16 4.50
C PHE A 16 -0.47 10.94 3.60
N TYR A 17 -0.97 9.84 4.17
CA TYR A 17 -1.45 8.73 3.36
C TYR A 17 -2.77 9.11 2.69
N ARG A 18 -2.80 8.99 1.37
CA ARG A 18 -4.02 9.21 0.58
C ARG A 18 -4.77 7.90 0.46
N ILE A 19 -5.97 7.86 1.05
CA ILE A 19 -6.87 6.72 0.90
C ILE A 19 -7.98 7.12 -0.09
N PRO A 20 -8.11 6.44 -1.24
CA PRO A 20 -9.16 6.75 -2.21
C PRO A 20 -10.56 6.61 -1.60
N LYS A 21 -11.37 7.66 -1.70
CA LYS A 21 -12.75 7.67 -1.19
C LYS A 21 -13.61 6.55 -1.79
N VAL A 22 -13.31 6.13 -3.01
CA VAL A 22 -14.01 5.04 -3.71
C VAL A 22 -14.03 3.75 -2.87
N LEU A 23 -12.98 3.50 -2.07
CA LEU A 23 -12.93 2.33 -1.19
C LEU A 23 -14.02 2.33 -0.12
N PHE A 24 -14.61 3.50 0.18
CA PHE A 24 -15.68 3.66 1.16
C PHE A 24 -17.06 3.85 0.50
N THR A 25 -17.11 4.33 -0.73
CA THR A 25 -18.37 4.68 -1.41
C THR A 25 -18.85 3.61 -2.39
N ASP A 26 -17.93 2.87 -3.01
CA ASP A 26 -18.27 1.85 -4.01
C ASP A 26 -18.60 0.50 -3.33
N PRO A 27 -19.78 -0.09 -3.60
CA PRO A 27 -20.16 -1.40 -3.08
C PRO A 27 -19.13 -2.51 -3.33
N GLN A 28 -18.37 -2.45 -4.43
CA GLN A 28 -17.36 -3.48 -4.73
C GLN A 28 -16.27 -3.58 -3.66
N PHE A 29 -15.97 -2.47 -2.97
CA PHE A 29 -14.96 -2.40 -1.90
C PHE A 29 -15.57 -2.43 -0.50
N LYS A 30 -16.88 -2.63 -0.38
CA LYS A 30 -17.58 -2.76 0.91
C LYS A 30 -17.04 -3.91 1.77
N PRO A 31 -16.65 -5.08 1.22
CA PRO A 31 -16.11 -6.18 2.02
C PRO A 31 -14.75 -5.88 2.67
N LEU A 32 -13.98 -4.95 2.13
CA LEU A 32 -12.66 -4.62 2.66
C LEU A 32 -12.76 -4.02 4.06
N SER A 33 -11.91 -4.50 4.98
CA SER A 33 -11.74 -3.87 6.28
C SER A 33 -11.15 -2.45 6.15
N THR A 34 -11.41 -1.59 7.14
CA THR A 34 -10.82 -0.25 7.18
C THR A 34 -9.30 -0.32 7.11
N ASP A 35 -8.68 -1.26 7.80
CA ASP A 35 -7.22 -1.43 7.79
C ASP A 35 -6.69 -1.87 6.43
N ALA A 36 -7.45 -2.67 5.66
CA ALA A 36 -7.07 -3.01 4.30
C ALA A 36 -7.11 -1.77 3.39
N LYS A 37 -8.11 -0.90 3.57
CA LYS A 37 -8.20 0.37 2.84
C LYS A 37 -7.05 1.31 3.18
N VAL A 38 -6.66 1.38 4.47
CA VAL A 38 -5.47 2.11 4.92
C VAL A 38 -4.20 1.52 4.31
N LEU A 39 -4.05 0.19 4.34
CA LEU A 39 -2.91 -0.50 3.73
C LEU A 39 -2.79 -0.15 2.24
N TYR A 40 -3.90 -0.17 1.49
CA TYR A 40 -3.87 0.23 0.08
C TYR A 40 -3.37 1.67 -0.12
N GLY A 41 -3.75 2.61 0.74
CA GLY A 41 -3.22 3.98 0.72
C GLY A 41 -1.71 4.04 0.94
N ILE A 42 -1.17 3.20 1.84
CA ILE A 42 0.28 3.06 2.07
C ILE A 42 0.97 2.46 0.85
N LEU A 43 0.38 1.44 0.21
CA LEU A 43 0.94 0.82 -1.00
C LEU A 43 0.96 1.80 -2.19
N LEU A 44 -0.05 2.67 -2.33
CA LEU A 44 -0.07 3.74 -3.34
C LEU A 44 1.07 4.76 -3.14
N ASP A 45 1.36 5.11 -1.89
CA ASP A 45 2.48 5.99 -1.55
C ASP A 45 3.82 5.34 -1.90
N ARG A 46 4.02 4.07 -1.49
CA ARG A 46 5.20 3.27 -1.87
C ARG A 46 5.35 3.15 -3.39
N MET A 47 4.26 2.91 -4.10
CA MET A 47 4.25 2.82 -5.57
C MET A 47 4.71 4.13 -6.20
N SER A 48 4.26 5.27 -5.66
CA SER A 48 4.69 6.60 -6.11
C SER A 48 6.20 6.81 -5.94
N LEU A 49 6.82 6.23 -4.90
CA LEU A 49 8.28 6.22 -4.73
C LEU A 49 8.98 5.28 -5.71
N SER A 50 8.43 4.09 -5.95
CA SER A 50 8.96 3.14 -6.93
C SER A 50 8.97 3.71 -8.35
N VAL A 51 7.96 4.49 -8.74
CA VAL A 51 7.96 5.23 -10.01
C VAL A 51 9.17 6.18 -10.09
N LYS A 52 9.40 6.98 -9.06
CA LYS A 52 10.53 7.93 -9.01
C LYS A 52 11.88 7.21 -9.10
N ASN A 53 11.97 6.03 -8.51
CA ASN A 53 13.16 5.19 -8.51
C ASN A 53 13.28 4.28 -9.75
N HIS A 54 12.37 4.38 -10.71
CA HIS A 54 12.35 3.54 -11.92
C HIS A 54 12.32 2.03 -11.64
N TRP A 55 11.59 1.62 -10.59
CA TRP A 55 11.36 0.21 -10.28
C TRP A 55 10.26 -0.36 -11.18
N LEU A 56 10.68 -0.72 -12.38
CA LEU A 56 9.85 -1.23 -13.46
C LEU A 56 10.27 -2.66 -13.83
N ASP A 57 9.31 -3.50 -14.17
CA ASP A 57 9.60 -4.79 -14.80
C ASP A 57 9.84 -4.63 -16.32
N GLU A 58 10.11 -5.76 -16.99
CA GLU A 58 10.35 -5.81 -18.44
C GLU A 58 9.16 -5.32 -19.29
N GLN A 59 7.95 -5.28 -18.72
CA GLN A 59 6.74 -4.76 -19.37
C GLN A 59 6.44 -3.32 -18.95
N SER A 60 7.40 -2.61 -18.35
CA SER A 60 7.24 -1.25 -17.81
C SER A 60 6.15 -1.13 -16.74
N ARG A 61 5.84 -2.22 -16.03
CA ARG A 61 4.92 -2.20 -14.89
C ARG A 61 5.68 -1.86 -13.63
N VAL A 62 5.18 -0.88 -12.88
CA VAL A 62 5.73 -0.50 -11.58
C VAL A 62 5.48 -1.61 -10.57
N TYR A 63 6.51 -1.97 -9.82
CA TYR A 63 6.38 -2.85 -8.67
C TYR A 63 6.95 -2.20 -7.42
N ILE A 64 6.46 -2.67 -6.27
CA ILE A 64 7.03 -2.38 -4.96
C ILE A 64 7.53 -3.67 -4.33
N ILE A 65 8.51 -3.54 -3.45
CA ILE A 65 8.85 -4.57 -2.47
C ILE A 65 8.35 -4.04 -1.14
N PHE A 66 7.43 -4.78 -0.51
CA PHE A 66 6.89 -4.43 0.79
C PHE A 66 6.62 -5.72 1.56
N THR A 67 7.42 -6.00 2.57
CA THR A 67 7.40 -7.27 3.30
C THR A 67 6.27 -7.31 4.33
N THR A 68 5.98 -8.51 4.84
CA THR A 68 5.00 -8.66 5.92
C THR A 68 5.46 -7.91 7.17
N GLU A 69 6.75 -7.91 7.45
CA GLU A 69 7.36 -7.19 8.58
C GLU A 69 7.16 -5.68 8.45
N GLU A 70 7.36 -5.11 7.26
CA GLU A 70 7.11 -3.68 7.02
C GLU A 70 5.62 -3.32 7.17
N ILE A 71 4.70 -4.22 6.78
CA ILE A 71 3.25 -4.03 7.01
C ILE A 71 2.93 -4.08 8.51
N MET A 72 3.52 -5.03 9.23
CA MET A 72 3.37 -5.16 10.67
C MET A 72 3.82 -3.90 11.39
N GLU A 73 4.95 -3.32 10.98
CA GLU A 73 5.45 -2.05 11.51
C GLU A 73 4.53 -0.88 11.16
N ALA A 74 4.20 -0.71 9.88
CA ALA A 74 3.38 0.41 9.40
C ALA A 74 1.98 0.46 10.02
N LEU A 75 1.39 -0.69 10.34
CA LEU A 75 0.05 -0.80 10.92
C LEU A 75 0.06 -1.24 12.38
N SER A 76 1.24 -1.38 13.00
CA SER A 76 1.42 -1.87 14.37
C SER A 76 0.58 -3.12 14.64
N CYS A 77 0.70 -4.13 13.78
CA CYS A 77 -0.14 -5.32 13.80
C CYS A 77 0.66 -6.63 13.79
N ALA A 78 0.03 -7.71 14.28
CA ALA A 78 0.64 -9.04 14.24
C ALA A 78 0.67 -9.61 12.81
N ASN A 79 1.59 -10.55 12.57
CA ASN A 79 1.79 -11.21 11.27
C ASN A 79 0.51 -11.77 10.66
N GLN A 80 -0.34 -12.41 11.47
CA GLN A 80 -1.62 -12.96 11.00
C GLN A 80 -2.53 -11.88 10.41
N LYS A 81 -2.58 -10.70 11.04
CA LYS A 81 -3.37 -9.58 10.56
C LYS A 81 -2.75 -9.01 9.28
N ALA A 82 -1.45 -8.77 9.25
CA ALA A 82 -0.74 -8.29 8.04
C ALA A 82 -1.00 -9.22 6.84
N CYS A 83 -0.88 -10.53 7.03
CA CYS A 83 -1.18 -11.53 6.00
C CYS A 83 -2.64 -11.46 5.53
N ARG A 84 -3.59 -11.32 6.46
CA ARG A 84 -5.03 -11.19 6.14
C ARG A 84 -5.31 -9.93 5.32
N LEU A 85 -4.74 -8.78 5.69
CA LEU A 85 -4.95 -7.52 4.96
C LEU A 85 -4.44 -7.62 3.52
N MET A 86 -3.29 -8.27 3.30
CA MET A 86 -2.78 -8.52 1.95
C MET A 86 -3.69 -9.46 1.16
N LEU A 87 -4.30 -10.45 1.81
CA LEU A 87 -5.26 -11.36 1.16
C LEU A 87 -6.56 -10.63 0.81
N GLU A 88 -7.09 -9.77 1.68
CA GLU A 88 -8.28 -8.95 1.39
C GLU A 88 -8.06 -8.10 0.13
N LEU A 89 -6.93 -7.41 0.04
CA LEU A 89 -6.60 -6.58 -1.12
C LEU A 89 -6.39 -7.38 -2.42
N GLU A 90 -5.83 -8.58 -2.32
CA GLU A 90 -5.51 -9.42 -3.49
C GLU A 90 -6.72 -10.25 -3.97
N LYS A 91 -7.45 -10.89 -3.05
CA LYS A 91 -8.49 -11.87 -3.36
C LYS A 91 -9.89 -11.26 -3.38
N ASP A 92 -10.20 -10.39 -2.43
CA ASP A 92 -11.56 -9.87 -2.27
C ASP A 92 -11.79 -8.64 -3.16
N ALA A 93 -10.75 -7.81 -3.37
CA ALA A 93 -10.84 -6.58 -4.15
C ALA A 93 -10.01 -6.55 -5.44
N GLY A 94 -9.06 -7.47 -5.62
CA GLY A 94 -8.19 -7.48 -6.80
C GLY A 94 -7.34 -6.21 -7.00
N LEU A 95 -7.11 -5.44 -5.93
CA LEU A 95 -6.40 -4.16 -5.95
C LEU A 95 -4.88 -4.32 -6.01
N ILE A 96 -4.37 -5.52 -5.73
CA ILE A 96 -2.95 -5.85 -5.81
C ILE A 96 -2.73 -7.22 -6.43
N GLU A 97 -1.52 -7.47 -6.88
CA GLU A 97 -1.04 -8.79 -7.30
C GLU A 97 0.37 -9.05 -6.75
N ARG A 98 0.58 -10.23 -6.17
CA ARG A 98 1.88 -10.65 -5.65
C ARG A 98 2.55 -11.65 -6.57
N LYS A 99 3.75 -11.33 -7.06
CA LYS A 99 4.60 -12.24 -7.85
C LYS A 99 5.79 -12.71 -7.02
N ARG A 100 5.81 -14.01 -6.71
CA ARG A 100 6.97 -14.64 -6.04
C ARG A 100 8.16 -14.69 -7.00
N GLN A 101 9.33 -14.31 -6.52
CA GLN A 101 10.57 -14.36 -7.28
C GLN A 101 11.36 -15.67 -7.08
N GLY A 102 11.05 -16.43 -6.03
CA GLY A 102 11.82 -17.61 -5.63
C GLY A 102 13.12 -17.25 -4.89
N LEU A 103 13.91 -18.27 -4.55
CA LEU A 103 15.26 -18.13 -3.94
C LEU A 103 15.30 -17.28 -2.64
N GLY A 104 14.21 -17.29 -1.86
CA GLY A 104 14.11 -16.49 -0.62
C GLY A 104 13.99 -14.98 -0.85
N LYS A 105 13.88 -14.51 -2.10
CA LYS A 105 13.66 -13.10 -2.39
C LYS A 105 12.24 -12.68 -2.00
N PRO A 106 12.05 -11.43 -1.52
CA PRO A 106 10.72 -10.87 -1.31
C PRO A 106 9.84 -10.97 -2.55
N SER A 107 8.52 -10.98 -2.35
CA SER A 107 7.59 -10.95 -3.47
C SER A 107 7.50 -9.54 -4.05
N LEU A 108 7.39 -9.44 -5.38
CA LEU A 108 7.04 -8.19 -6.04
C LEU A 108 5.53 -7.96 -5.88
N ILE A 109 5.14 -6.73 -5.53
CA ILE A 109 3.74 -6.34 -5.41
C ILE A 109 3.45 -5.33 -6.52
N TYR A 110 2.44 -5.63 -7.34
CA TYR A 110 1.90 -4.73 -8.35
C TYR A 110 0.61 -4.12 -7.81
N VAL A 111 0.59 -2.80 -7.65
CA VAL A 111 -0.59 -2.05 -7.18
C VAL A 111 -1.44 -1.71 -8.40
N LYS A 112 -2.70 -2.18 -8.44
CA LYS A 112 -3.60 -2.01 -9.57
C LYS A 112 -4.42 -0.73 -9.44
N ASN A 113 -4.76 -0.15 -10.59
CA ASN A 113 -5.62 1.02 -10.67
C ASN A 113 -7.10 0.58 -10.71
N PHE A 114 -7.90 1.04 -9.75
CA PHE A 114 -9.34 0.79 -9.70
C PHE A 114 -10.14 1.59 -10.75
N ALA A 115 -9.54 2.59 -11.40
CA ALA A 115 -10.22 3.44 -12.38
C ALA A 115 -10.33 2.81 -13.77
N VAL A 116 -9.65 1.68 -14.02
CA VAL A 116 -9.68 0.99 -15.31
C VAL A 116 -10.61 -0.22 -15.23
N SER A 117 -11.86 0.05 -14.86
CA SER A 117 -12.97 -0.86 -15.16
C SER A 117 -13.60 -0.36 -16.46
N SER A 118 -13.06 -0.80 -17.61
CA SER A 118 -13.66 -0.61 -18.93
C SER A 118 -13.74 -1.94 -19.63
#